data_AF-X1KWD7-F1
#
_entry.id   AF-X1KWD7-F1
#
_cell.length_a   1.000
_cell.length_b   1.000
_cell.length_c   1.000
_cell.angle_alpha   90.00
_cell.angle_beta   90.00
_cell.angle_gamma   90.00
#
_symmetry.space_group_name_H-M   'P 1'
#
loop_
_entity.id
_entity.type
_entity.pdbx_description
1 polymer ?
#
loop_
_entity_poly.entity_id
_entity_poly.type
_entity_poly.pdbx_seq_one_letter_code
_entity_poly.pdbx_strand_id
1 'polypeptide(L)'
;AVGMVEIRRPGLIIGCVDNGLARRQIAERVKEGSLAWVGGYSRSLPRELQSGPRLVTSLWWVDSGNGENYGQIIIGNADKAIFDKDICCGLPLPTLQRPELLREIPPQRDCADISEQGPTINQIMAALVVEVVRRLIEGTCPWVQLYLDLEVGTLVSVLATSEVTRAKKWETIERR
;
A
#
# COMPACT_ATOMS: atom_id res chain seq x y z
N ALA A 1 27.20 -20.85 0.22
CA ALA A 1 26.28 -20.28 -0.77
C ALA A 1 24.90 -20.21 -0.13
N VAL A 2 24.28 -19.03 -0.09
CA VAL A 2 22.95 -18.87 0.50
C VAL A 2 21.92 -19.14 -0.58
N GLY A 3 21.19 -20.25 -0.47
CA GLY A 3 20.03 -20.51 -1.31
C GLY A 3 18.84 -19.76 -0.75
N MET A 4 18.28 -18.83 -1.53
CA MET A 4 17.04 -18.14 -1.17
C MET A 4 15.84 -19.01 -1.54
N VAL A 5 14.86 -19.10 -0.64
CA VAL A 5 13.61 -19.84 -0.86
C VAL A 5 12.59 -19.03 -1.68
N GLU A 6 11.65 -19.73 -2.31
CA GLU A 6 10.56 -19.15 -3.11
C GLU A 6 9.52 -18.46 -2.21
N ILE A 7 9.32 -17.14 -2.38
CA ILE A 7 8.20 -16.43 -1.73
C ILE A 7 6.92 -16.81 -2.47
N ARG A 8 6.11 -17.71 -1.90
CA ARG A 8 4.75 -17.97 -2.36
C ARG A 8 3.74 -17.12 -1.60
N ARG A 9 2.79 -16.59 -2.38
CA ARG A 9 1.85 -15.49 -2.11
C ARG A 9 1.10 -15.49 -0.76
N PRO A 10 0.64 -14.30 -0.33
CA PRO A 10 0.81 -13.00 -0.99
C PRO A 10 2.10 -12.31 -0.52
N GLY A 11 2.97 -11.93 -1.46
CA GLY A 11 4.12 -11.08 -1.16
C GLY A 11 3.69 -9.69 -0.70
N LEU A 12 4.59 -8.95 -0.06
CA LEU A 12 4.39 -7.61 0.45
C LEU A 12 5.60 -6.75 0.08
N ILE A 13 5.36 -5.53 -0.38
CA ILE A 13 6.37 -4.49 -0.62
C ILE A 13 6.15 -3.36 0.38
N ILE A 14 7.23 -2.99 1.07
CA ILE A 14 7.28 -1.78 1.90
C ILE A 14 8.13 -0.77 1.15
N GLY A 15 7.50 0.30 0.67
CA GLY A 15 8.17 1.37 -0.07
C GLY A 15 8.41 2.56 0.83
N CYS A 16 9.65 2.78 1.26
CA CYS A 16 10.09 3.97 2.00
C CYS A 16 11.08 4.79 1.15
N VAL A 17 10.71 5.05 -0.11
CA VAL A 17 11.57 5.72 -1.08
C VAL A 17 11.24 7.21 -1.14
N ASP A 18 12.25 8.03 -1.42
CA ASP A 18 12.21 9.48 -1.40
C ASP A 18 11.90 10.12 -2.77
N ASN A 19 11.82 9.33 -3.84
CA ASN A 19 11.70 9.85 -5.19
C ASN A 19 10.59 9.17 -6.02
N GLY A 20 10.00 9.96 -6.92
CA GLY A 20 8.90 9.52 -7.77
C GLY A 20 9.28 8.44 -8.78
N LEU A 21 10.55 8.41 -9.24
CA LEU A 21 11.04 7.38 -10.17
C LEU A 21 11.02 5.99 -9.52
N ALA A 22 11.52 5.86 -8.30
CA ALA A 22 11.49 4.62 -7.54
C ALA A 22 10.04 4.18 -7.27
N ARG A 23 9.15 5.10 -6.89
CA ARG A 23 7.71 4.80 -6.73
C ARG A 23 7.07 4.31 -8.03
N ARG A 24 7.47 4.86 -9.19
CA ARG A 24 7.00 4.41 -10.52
C ARG A 24 7.40 2.96 -10.79
N GLN A 25 8.66 2.62 -10.56
CA GLN A 25 9.17 1.26 -10.76
C GLN A 25 8.48 0.24 -9.84
N ILE A 26 8.22 0.61 -8.58
CA ILE A 26 7.44 -0.24 -7.66
C ILE A 26 6.01 -0.42 -8.19
N ALA A 27 5.35 0.66 -8.61
CA ALA A 27 3.99 0.61 -9.13
C ALA A 27 3.86 -0.32 -10.36
N GLU A 28 4.81 -0.23 -11.29
CA GLU A 28 4.89 -1.12 -12.46
C GLU A 28 5.00 -2.59 -12.04
N ARG A 29 5.87 -2.88 -11.06
CA ARG A 29 6.06 -4.24 -10.55
C ARG A 29 4.83 -4.81 -9.85
N VAL A 30 4.14 -3.99 -9.06
CA VAL A 30 2.92 -4.40 -8.34
C VAL A 30 1.78 -4.65 -9.32
N LYS A 31 1.64 -3.79 -10.34
CA LYS A 31 0.58 -3.91 -11.34
C LYS A 31 0.63 -5.26 -12.06
N GLU A 32 1.81 -5.74 -12.42
CA GLU A 32 2.02 -7.05 -13.05
C GLU A 32 1.68 -8.25 -12.13
N GLY A 33 1.79 -8.07 -10.81
CA GLY A 33 1.56 -9.11 -9.81
C GLY A 33 0.17 -9.11 -9.17
N SER A 34 -0.65 -8.11 -9.47
CA SER A 34 -1.82 -7.70 -8.68
C SER A 34 -2.99 -8.69 -8.62
N LEU A 35 -3.23 -9.47 -9.67
CA LEU A 35 -4.40 -10.34 -9.78
C LEU A 35 -4.04 -11.72 -10.34
N ALA A 36 -4.27 -12.77 -9.55
CA ALA A 36 -4.20 -14.14 -10.02
C ALA A 36 -5.49 -14.88 -9.73
N TRP A 37 -6.03 -15.55 -10.74
CA TRP A 37 -7.03 -16.58 -10.52
C TRP A 37 -6.34 -17.84 -10.03
N VAL A 38 -6.71 -18.31 -8.85
CA VAL A 38 -6.13 -19.52 -8.23
C VAL A 38 -7.23 -20.54 -8.06
N GLY A 39 -6.96 -21.78 -8.46
CA GLY A 39 -7.97 -22.82 -8.56
C GLY A 39 -8.72 -22.75 -9.90
N GLY A 40 -9.34 -23.87 -10.26
CA GLY A 40 -10.06 -24.05 -11.51
C GLY A 40 -10.86 -25.33 -11.47
N TYR A 41 -11.86 -25.42 -12.34
CA TYR A 41 -12.69 -26.61 -12.45
C TYR A 41 -11.87 -27.78 -13.01
N SER A 42 -11.52 -28.74 -12.15
CA SER A 42 -10.94 -30.01 -12.60
C SER A 42 -12.04 -31.00 -12.96
N ARG A 43 -11.94 -31.61 -14.15
CA ARG A 43 -12.82 -32.72 -14.55
C ARG A 43 -12.62 -33.99 -13.71
N SER A 44 -11.52 -34.09 -12.96
CA SER A 44 -11.19 -35.24 -12.11
C SER A 44 -11.66 -35.11 -10.66
N LEU A 45 -12.14 -33.94 -10.23
CA LEU A 45 -12.65 -33.71 -8.88
C LEU A 45 -14.19 -33.73 -8.85
N PRO A 46 -14.82 -34.40 -7.86
CA PRO A 46 -16.27 -34.34 -7.64
C PRO A 46 -16.77 -32.90 -7.50
N ARG A 47 -17.99 -32.61 -7.97
CA ARG A 47 -18.56 -31.25 -7.98
C ARG A 47 -18.62 -30.63 -6.58
N GLU A 48 -18.77 -31.42 -5.53
CA GLU A 48 -18.84 -30.94 -4.15
C GLU A 48 -17.48 -30.43 -3.63
N LEU A 49 -16.38 -30.87 -4.24
CA LEU A 49 -15.00 -30.47 -3.92
C LEU A 49 -14.44 -29.43 -4.90
N GLN A 50 -15.19 -29.10 -5.96
CA GLN A 50 -14.81 -28.05 -6.89
C GLN A 50 -14.94 -26.70 -6.20
N SER A 51 -13.81 -26.04 -5.98
CA SER A 51 -13.81 -24.59 -5.76
C SER A 51 -13.56 -23.91 -7.10
N GLY A 52 -14.47 -23.01 -7.48
CA GLY A 52 -14.28 -22.17 -8.66
C GLY A 52 -12.98 -21.34 -8.54
N PRO A 53 -12.47 -20.80 -9.65
CA PRO A 53 -11.31 -19.93 -9.61
C PRO A 53 -11.55 -18.79 -8.61
N ARG A 54 -10.66 -18.65 -7.63
CA ARG A 54 -10.70 -17.58 -6.64
C ARG A 54 -9.78 -16.45 -7.08
N LEU A 55 -10.28 -15.23 -7.00
CA LEU A 55 -9.45 -14.05 -7.17
C LEU A 55 -8.52 -13.96 -5.96
N VAL A 56 -7.23 -14.16 -6.16
CA VAL A 56 -6.22 -13.88 -5.14
C VAL A 56 -5.49 -12.65 -5.61
N THR A 57 -5.68 -11.55 -4.88
CA THR A 57 -4.80 -10.41 -5.06
C THR A 57 -3.46 -10.74 -4.43
N SER A 58 -2.38 -10.41 -5.13
CA SER A 58 -1.05 -10.66 -4.63
C SER A 58 -0.17 -9.44 -4.77
N LEU A 59 0.82 -9.34 -3.87
CA LEU A 59 1.78 -8.25 -3.83
C LEU A 59 1.18 -6.93 -3.33
N TRP A 60 0.79 -6.89 -2.05
CA TRP A 60 0.39 -5.63 -1.42
C TRP A 60 1.57 -4.66 -1.37
N TRP A 61 1.31 -3.38 -1.60
CA TRP A 61 2.28 -2.32 -1.44
C TRP A 61 1.81 -1.33 -0.37
N VAL A 62 2.66 -1.15 0.63
CA VAL A 62 2.58 -0.09 1.63
C VAL A 62 3.61 0.97 1.25
N ASP A 63 3.16 2.08 0.67
CA ASP A 63 4.01 3.26 0.43
C ASP A 63 4.02 4.13 1.69
N SER A 64 5.21 4.62 2.03
CA SER A 64 5.47 5.45 3.19
C SER A 64 6.37 6.61 2.78
N GLY A 65 6.00 7.81 3.19
CA GLY A 65 6.82 9.00 3.02
C GLY A 65 6.54 10.01 4.12
N ASN A 66 7.49 10.90 4.38
CA ASN A 66 7.33 11.96 5.36
C ASN A 66 8.06 13.23 4.94
N GLY A 67 7.51 14.35 5.39
CA GLY A 67 8.20 15.64 5.43
C GLY A 67 8.84 15.84 6.81
N GLU A 68 8.99 17.11 7.19
CA GLU A 68 9.60 17.50 8.46
C GLU A 68 8.70 17.16 9.67
N ASN A 69 7.43 17.60 9.62
CA ASN A 69 6.46 17.42 10.72
C ASN A 69 5.21 16.62 10.32
N TYR A 70 5.20 15.99 9.15
CA TYR A 70 4.06 15.21 8.69
C TYR A 70 4.51 13.93 7.99
N GLY A 71 3.61 12.95 7.92
CA GLY A 71 3.87 11.69 7.24
C GLY A 71 2.62 11.06 6.67
N GLN A 72 2.81 10.20 5.68
CA GLN A 72 1.74 9.52 4.98
C GLN A 72 2.07 8.05 4.75
N ILE A 73 1.04 7.21 4.88
CA ILE A 73 1.08 5.80 4.49
C ILE A 73 -0.10 5.55 3.55
N ILE A 74 0.17 4.92 2.41
CA ILE A 74 -0.86 4.60 1.42
C ILE A 74 -0.73 3.13 1.02
N ILE A 75 -1.86 2.43 1.03
CA ILE A 75 -1.90 0.98 0.82
C ILE A 75 -2.61 0.69 -0.50
N GLY A 76 -2.01 -0.13 -1.36
CA GLY A 76 -2.62 -0.52 -2.62
C GLY A 76 -1.98 -1.74 -3.27
N ASN A 77 -2.71 -2.36 -4.17
CA ASN A 77 -2.27 -3.56 -4.88
C ASN A 77 -2.97 -3.78 -6.22
N ALA A 78 -3.89 -2.91 -6.64
CA ALA A 78 -4.71 -3.08 -7.84
C ALA A 78 -4.96 -1.74 -8.54
N ASP A 79 -5.55 -1.75 -9.74
CA ASP A 79 -5.91 -0.51 -10.45
C ASP A 79 -7.16 0.17 -9.86
N LYS A 80 -7.97 -0.56 -9.10
CA LYS A 80 -9.21 -0.09 -8.48
C LYS A 80 -9.48 -0.84 -7.19
N ALA A 81 -10.40 -0.33 -6.38
CA ALA A 81 -10.84 -1.05 -5.21
C ALA A 81 -11.67 -2.28 -5.60
N ILE A 82 -11.41 -3.41 -4.96
CA ILE A 82 -12.07 -4.70 -5.20
C ILE A 82 -12.55 -5.24 -3.86
N PHE A 83 -13.83 -5.55 -3.78
CA PHE A 83 -14.46 -6.12 -2.59
C PHE A 83 -15.18 -7.41 -2.93
N ASP A 84 -15.01 -8.42 -2.08
CA ASP A 84 -15.90 -9.58 -2.00
C ASP A 84 -16.75 -9.41 -0.74
N LYS A 85 -18.00 -8.97 -0.94
CA LYS A 85 -18.90 -8.53 0.15
C LYS A 85 -18.23 -7.44 0.99
N ASP A 86 -17.96 -7.72 2.27
CA ASP A 86 -17.33 -6.81 3.23
C ASP A 86 -15.80 -6.99 3.32
N ILE A 87 -15.22 -7.89 2.49
CA ILE A 87 -13.79 -8.15 2.47
C ILE A 87 -13.14 -7.30 1.39
N CYS A 88 -12.21 -6.42 1.77
CA CYS A 88 -11.39 -5.68 0.82
C CYS A 88 -10.31 -6.59 0.25
N CYS A 89 -10.47 -6.97 -1.02
CA CYS A 89 -9.50 -7.80 -1.72
C CYS A 89 -8.42 -6.94 -2.38
N GLY A 90 -8.73 -5.71 -2.76
CA GLY A 90 -7.74 -4.82 -3.36
C GLY A 90 -8.07 -3.35 -3.25
N LEU A 91 -7.02 -2.55 -3.30
CA LEU A 91 -7.07 -1.09 -3.25
C LEU A 91 -6.29 -0.50 -4.43
N PRO A 92 -6.70 0.66 -4.97
CA PRO A 92 -5.94 1.35 -6.00
C PRO A 92 -4.48 1.53 -5.58
N LEU A 93 -3.53 1.40 -6.51
CA LEU A 93 -2.10 1.62 -6.19
C LEU A 93 -1.89 3.00 -5.54
N PRO A 94 -0.91 3.15 -4.63
CA PRO A 94 -0.54 4.44 -4.05
C PRO A 94 -0.43 5.57 -5.07
N THR A 95 0.16 5.30 -6.23
CA THR A 95 0.33 6.27 -7.33
C THR A 95 -0.95 6.59 -8.10
N LEU A 96 -1.98 5.74 -8.02
CA LEU A 96 -3.32 6.03 -8.53
C LEU A 96 -4.15 6.81 -7.52
N GLN A 97 -3.92 6.58 -6.22
CA GLN A 97 -4.55 7.34 -5.15
C GLN A 97 -3.98 8.75 -5.06
N ARG A 98 -2.66 8.89 -5.28
CA ARG A 98 -1.88 10.14 -5.21
C ARG A 98 -0.92 10.25 -6.39
N PRO A 99 -1.38 10.72 -7.56
CA PRO A 99 -0.53 10.90 -8.74
C PRO A 99 0.68 11.83 -8.51
N GLU A 100 0.57 12.77 -7.58
CA GLU A 100 1.61 13.67 -7.13
C GLU A 100 2.86 12.95 -6.59
N LEU A 101 2.73 11.72 -6.10
CA LEU A 101 3.87 10.90 -5.65
C LEU A 101 4.89 10.61 -6.74
N LEU A 102 4.46 10.68 -8.02
CA LEU A 102 5.31 10.46 -9.18
C LEU A 102 6.02 11.74 -9.66
N ARG A 103 5.72 12.90 -9.06
CA ARG A 103 6.42 14.13 -9.38
C ARG A 103 7.85 14.02 -8.88
N GLU A 104 8.78 14.29 -9.78
CA GLU A 104 10.18 14.45 -9.41
C GLU A 104 10.33 15.85 -8.81
N ILE A 105 10.71 15.92 -7.54
CA ILE A 105 11.25 17.16 -6.99
C ILE A 105 12.62 17.32 -7.65
N PRO A 106 12.94 18.47 -8.29
CA PRO A 106 14.25 18.67 -8.89
C PRO A 106 15.32 18.35 -7.85
N PRO A 107 16.43 17.71 -8.24
CA PRO A 107 17.43 17.23 -7.30
C PRO A 107 17.87 18.38 -6.41
N GLN A 108 17.47 18.32 -5.15
CA GLN A 108 17.98 19.21 -4.13
C GLN A 108 19.45 18.83 -4.00
N ARG A 109 20.32 19.75 -4.42
CA ARG A 109 21.77 19.55 -4.46
C ARG A 109 22.19 19.16 -3.04
N ASP A 110 22.78 17.98 -2.91
CA ASP A 110 23.26 17.36 -1.67
C ASP A 110 22.21 16.90 -0.65
N CYS A 111 22.07 15.58 -0.53
CA CYS A 111 21.48 14.92 0.64
C CYS A 111 22.25 15.17 1.95
N ALA A 112 23.35 15.93 1.90
CA ALA A 112 24.17 16.34 3.04
C ALA A 112 23.76 17.71 3.63
N ASP A 113 22.98 18.52 2.91
CA ASP A 113 22.49 19.84 3.34
C ASP A 113 21.03 19.80 3.84
N ILE A 114 20.50 18.60 4.10
CA ILE A 114 19.18 18.41 4.66
C ILE A 114 19.25 18.86 6.13
N SER A 115 18.43 19.85 6.50
CA SER A 115 18.02 20.04 7.90
C SER A 115 17.55 18.68 8.41
N GLU A 116 18.34 18.02 9.26
CA GLU A 116 18.10 16.65 9.72
C GLU A 116 16.60 16.43 9.89
N GLN A 117 15.99 15.61 9.01
CA GLN A 117 14.63 15.15 9.23
C GLN A 117 14.58 14.64 10.67
N GLY A 118 13.71 15.24 11.49
CA GLY A 118 13.73 14.98 12.92
C GLY A 118 13.70 13.46 13.18
N PRO A 119 14.62 12.88 13.96
CA PRO A 119 14.67 11.43 14.15
C PRO A 119 13.33 10.87 14.67
N THR A 120 12.56 11.70 15.36
CA THR A 120 11.21 11.42 15.83
C THR A 120 10.23 11.08 14.72
N ILE A 121 10.12 11.87 13.63
CA ILE A 121 9.12 11.58 12.58
C ILE A 121 9.44 10.26 11.88
N ASN A 122 10.72 9.99 11.61
CA ASN A 122 11.16 8.74 11.00
C ASN A 122 10.82 7.52 11.87
N GLN A 123 11.03 7.62 13.19
CA GLN A 123 10.67 6.56 14.13
C GLN A 123 9.16 6.33 14.22
N ILE A 124 8.36 7.40 14.27
CA ILE A 124 6.90 7.29 14.29
C ILE A 124 6.40 6.65 12.99
N MET A 125 6.91 7.08 11.84
CA MET A 125 6.54 6.51 10.55
C MET A 125 6.90 5.03 10.45
N ALA A 126 8.10 4.64 10.88
CA ALA A 126 8.50 3.24 10.93
C ALA A 126 7.55 2.41 11.81
N ALA A 127 7.17 2.92 12.99
CA ALA A 127 6.23 2.24 13.88
C ALA A 127 4.83 2.09 13.24
N LEU A 128 4.34 3.14 12.59
CA LEU A 128 3.05 3.10 11.89
C LEU A 128 3.07 2.12 10.71
N VAL A 129 4.15 2.09 9.93
CA VAL A 129 4.33 1.11 8.83
C VAL A 129 4.32 -0.31 9.38
N VAL A 130 5.04 -0.58 10.47
CA VAL A 130 5.04 -1.90 11.10
C VAL A 130 3.64 -2.31 11.55
N GLU A 131 2.87 -1.40 12.15
CA GLU A 131 1.50 -1.68 12.57
C GLU A 131 0.57 -1.95 11.37
N VAL A 132 0.71 -1.19 10.29
CA VAL A 132 -0.03 -1.42 9.03
C VAL A 132 0.28 -2.80 8.47
N VAL A 133 1.57 -3.16 8.38
CA VAL A 133 2.04 -4.44 7.86
C VAL A 133 1.54 -5.60 8.71
N ARG A 134 1.63 -5.49 10.04
CA ARG A 134 1.11 -6.50 10.98
C ARG A 134 -0.37 -6.76 10.73
N ARG A 135 -1.18 -5.70 10.64
CA ARG A 135 -2.62 -5.82 10.36
C ARG A 135 -2.93 -6.37 8.96
N LEU A 136 -2.12 -6.04 7.95
CA LEU A 136 -2.29 -6.60 6.60
C LEU A 136 -2.02 -8.10 6.60
N ILE A 137 -0.97 -8.56 7.27
CA ILE A 137 -0.62 -9.98 7.42
C ILE A 137 -1.73 -10.73 8.17
N GLU A 138 -2.30 -10.13 9.21
CA GLU A 138 -3.41 -10.69 9.99
C GLU A 138 -4.78 -10.60 9.28
N GLY A 139 -4.88 -9.86 8.17
CA GLY A 139 -6.15 -9.61 7.49
C GLY A 139 -7.11 -8.70 8.27
N THR A 140 -6.60 -7.90 9.21
CA THR A 140 -7.37 -7.01 10.09
C THR A 140 -7.19 -5.53 9.76
N CYS A 141 -6.42 -5.19 8.72
CA CYS A 141 -6.15 -3.80 8.35
C CYS A 141 -7.39 -3.15 7.72
N PRO A 142 -7.99 -2.13 8.36
CA PRO A 142 -9.15 -1.45 7.82
C PRO A 142 -8.74 -0.21 7.01
N TRP A 143 -7.45 0.05 6.79
CA TRP A 143 -6.96 1.32 6.29
C TRP A 143 -6.69 1.31 4.79
N VAL A 144 -6.95 2.44 4.15
CA VAL A 144 -6.48 2.76 2.80
C VAL A 144 -5.29 3.72 2.89
N GLN A 145 -5.40 4.70 3.79
CA GLN A 145 -4.36 5.69 4.04
C GLN A 145 -4.30 6.04 5.53
N LEU A 146 -3.12 6.43 5.99
CA LEU A 146 -2.87 7.12 7.25
C LEU A 146 -2.13 8.42 6.96
N TYR A 147 -2.51 9.49 7.64
CA TYR A 147 -1.83 10.78 7.60
C TYR A 147 -1.53 11.23 9.03
N LEU A 148 -0.26 11.50 9.29
CA LEU A 148 0.26 11.97 10.56
C LEU A 148 0.62 13.44 10.41
N ASP A 149 0.21 14.25 11.38
CA ASP A 149 0.60 15.64 11.50
C ASP A 149 1.08 15.89 12.93
N LEU A 150 2.36 16.21 13.09
CA LEU A 150 2.98 16.48 14.38
C LEU A 150 2.82 17.93 14.83
N GLU A 151 2.49 18.86 13.93
CA GLU A 151 2.25 20.26 14.30
C GLU A 151 0.94 20.40 15.05
N VAL A 152 -0.12 19.75 14.57
CA VAL A 152 -1.42 19.70 15.24
C VAL A 152 -1.63 18.44 16.09
N GLY A 153 -0.71 17.47 16.03
CA GLY A 153 -0.74 16.25 16.86
C GLY A 153 -1.84 15.27 16.47
N THR A 154 -2.10 15.09 15.17
CA THR A 154 -3.19 14.23 14.67
C THR A 154 -2.70 13.03 13.89
N LEU A 155 -3.45 11.93 13.97
CA LEU A 155 -3.33 10.78 13.09
C LEU A 155 -4.71 10.51 12.46
N VAL A 156 -4.86 10.84 11.18
CA VAL A 156 -6.10 10.69 10.43
C VAL A 156 -6.02 9.44 9.57
N SER A 157 -7.10 8.66 9.53
CA SER A 157 -7.18 7.44 8.72
C SER A 157 -8.31 7.47 7.71
N VAL A 158 -8.07 6.90 6.53
CA VAL A 158 -9.11 6.53 5.57
C VAL A 158 -9.43 5.06 5.75
N LEU A 159 -10.70 4.72 5.95
CA LEU A 159 -11.12 3.34 6.07
C LEU A 159 -11.44 2.72 4.70
N ALA A 160 -11.11 1.44 4.54
CA ALA A 160 -11.38 0.62 3.38
C ALA A 160 -12.85 0.17 3.37
N THR A 161 -13.76 1.11 3.17
CA THR A 161 -15.19 0.83 2.98
C THR A 161 -15.57 0.93 1.52
N SER A 162 -16.57 0.16 1.08
CA SER A 162 -17.08 0.20 -0.30
C SER A 162 -17.59 1.59 -0.70
N GLU A 163 -18.13 2.36 0.26
CA GLU A 163 -18.58 3.73 0.04
C GLU A 163 -17.40 4.69 -0.18
N VAL A 164 -16.43 4.71 0.73
CA VAL A 164 -15.25 5.58 0.65
C VAL A 164 -14.47 5.29 -0.62
N THR A 165 -14.33 3.99 -0.95
CA THR A 165 -13.62 3.50 -2.14
C THR A 165 -14.35 3.78 -3.48
N ARG A 166 -15.68 3.88 -3.50
CA ARG A 166 -16.43 4.28 -4.71
C ARG A 166 -16.44 5.79 -4.91
N ALA A 167 -16.53 6.53 -3.81
CA ALA A 167 -16.66 7.99 -3.83
C ALA A 167 -15.31 8.72 -3.95
N LYS A 168 -14.18 8.02 -4.04
CA LYS A 168 -12.83 8.61 -4.07
C LYS A 168 -12.54 9.57 -2.90
N LYS A 169 -13.19 9.35 -1.76
CA LYS A 169 -13.10 10.25 -0.59
C LYS A 169 -11.67 10.35 -0.03
N TRP A 170 -10.78 9.41 -0.37
CA TRP A 170 -9.36 9.44 -0.01
C TRP A 170 -8.54 10.57 -0.66
N GLU A 171 -9.06 11.25 -1.69
CA GLU A 171 -8.41 12.42 -2.31
C GLU A 171 -8.43 13.67 -1.41
N THR A 172 -9.14 13.65 -0.27
CA THR A 172 -9.43 14.86 0.53
C THR A 172 -8.49 15.08 1.72
N ILE A 173 -7.64 14.10 2.10
CA ILE A 173 -6.94 14.14 3.39
C ILE A 173 -5.81 15.17 3.49
N GLU A 174 -5.30 15.70 2.37
CA GLU A 174 -4.16 16.63 2.38
C GLU A 174 -4.50 18.12 2.55
N ARG A 175 -5.79 18.48 2.68
CA ARG A 175 -6.22 19.90 2.69
C ARG A 175 -6.73 20.40 4.04
N ARG A 176 -6.26 19.87 5.16
CA ARG A 176 -6.59 20.39 6.49
C ARG A 176 -5.32 20.76 7.24
#